data_AF-F6G0M7-F1
#
_entry.id   AF-F6G0M7-F1
#
_cell.length_a   1.000
_cell.length_b   1.000
_cell.length_c   1.000
_cell.angle_alpha   90.00
_cell.angle_beta   90.00
_cell.angle_gamma   90.00
#
_symmetry.space_group_name_H-M   'P 1'
#
loop_
_entity.id
_entity.type
_entity.pdbx_description
1 polymer ?
#
loop_
_entity_poly.entity_id
_entity_poly.type
_entity_poly.pdbx_seq_one_letter_code
_entity_poly.pdbx_strand_id
1 'polypeptide(L)'
;MTGAEPDTMLPRVFQLLATVWCGSLWTIGYIVAPTLFAMLEDHHLAGTIAGRLFHAEAWIGLAAGCLLLVTATGLVRGGQAGYRLLRWLVLGMLLCVLIGYFGLQPFMASLREQAEALGVAVGDSPYRAQFGMLHGVSSVFYLVESLLGLVLIWKVSGVRQPV
;
A
#
# COMPACT_ATOMS: atom_id res chain seq x y z
N MET A 1 3.58 -1.51 40.08
CA MET A 1 3.91 -2.29 38.87
C MET A 1 2.97 -1.85 37.76
N THR A 2 3.51 -1.03 36.84
CA THR A 2 3.02 -0.66 35.49
C THR A 2 1.51 -0.52 35.26
N GLY A 3 0.92 0.57 35.77
CA GLY A 3 -0.23 1.18 35.10
C GLY A 3 0.31 1.96 33.90
N ALA A 4 0.28 1.36 32.71
CA ALA A 4 0.41 2.18 31.50
C ALA A 4 -0.83 3.09 31.47
N GLU A 5 -0.63 4.40 31.60
CA GLU A 5 -1.74 5.33 31.45
C GLU A 5 -2.38 5.07 30.06
N PRO A 6 -3.69 4.74 30.01
CA PRO A 6 -4.37 4.27 28.78
C PRO A 6 -4.22 5.25 27.61
N ASP A 7 -3.92 6.52 27.90
CA ASP A 7 -3.76 7.61 26.93
C ASP A 7 -2.55 7.45 25.99
N THR A 8 -1.54 6.65 26.36
CA THR A 8 -0.31 6.51 25.55
C THR A 8 -0.28 5.28 24.64
N MET A 9 -1.16 4.30 24.85
CA MET A 9 -1.14 3.03 24.10
C MET A 9 -1.65 3.19 22.67
N LEU A 10 -2.73 3.94 22.48
CA LEU A 10 -3.38 4.13 21.18
C LEU A 10 -2.48 4.87 20.15
N PRO A 11 -1.76 5.96 20.52
CA PRO A 11 -0.72 6.56 19.67
C PRO A 11 0.40 5.60 19.25
N ARG A 12 0.84 4.72 20.18
CA ARG A 12 1.90 3.73 19.90
C ARG A 12 1.43 2.68 18.91
N VAL A 13 0.22 2.18 19.09
CA VAL A 13 -0.42 1.24 18.14
C VAL A 13 -0.55 1.88 16.76
N PHE A 14 -1.00 3.14 16.69
CA PHE A 14 -1.06 3.88 15.43
C PHE A 14 0.31 3.95 14.72
N GLN A 15 1.36 4.29 15.46
CA GLN A 15 2.72 4.36 14.89
C GLN A 15 3.25 3.01 14.41
N LEU A 16 2.99 1.93 15.16
CA LEU A 16 3.40 0.58 14.75
C LEU A 16 2.69 0.14 13.47
N LEU A 17 1.37 0.33 13.40
CA LEU A 17 0.58 0.02 12.21
C LEU A 17 1.04 0.83 10.98
N ALA A 18 1.28 2.13 11.16
CA ALA A 18 1.78 3.00 10.09
C ALA A 18 3.17 2.55 9.61
N THR A 19 4.05 2.18 10.54
CA THR A 19 5.41 1.70 10.22
C THR A 19 5.37 0.40 9.44
N VAL A 20 4.54 -0.56 9.87
CA VAL A 20 4.40 -1.85 9.18
C VAL A 20 3.90 -1.65 7.76
N TRP A 21 2.82 -0.89 7.57
CA TRP A 21 2.24 -0.68 6.25
C TRP A 21 3.16 0.13 5.32
N CYS A 22 3.69 1.28 5.78
CA CYS A 22 4.58 2.06 4.93
C CYS A 22 5.88 1.32 4.61
N GLY A 23 6.42 0.57 5.59
CA GLY A 23 7.62 -0.23 5.40
C GLY A 23 7.43 -1.37 4.41
N SER A 24 6.32 -2.10 4.49
CA SER A 24 6.02 -3.19 3.54
C SER A 24 5.77 -2.64 2.15
N LEU A 25 4.99 -1.56 2.02
CA LEU A 25 4.76 -0.84 0.77
C LEU A 25 6.08 -0.48 0.09
N TRP A 26 6.98 0.24 0.76
CA TRP A 26 8.22 0.66 0.10
C TRP A 26 9.14 -0.51 -0.24
N THR A 27 9.21 -1.51 0.65
CA THR A 27 10.03 -2.70 0.42
C THR A 27 9.55 -3.47 -0.81
N ILE A 28 8.24 -3.73 -0.91
CA ILE A 28 7.69 -4.52 -2.00
C ILE A 28 7.80 -3.76 -3.33
N GLY A 29 7.38 -2.49 -3.37
CA GLY A 29 7.31 -1.71 -4.60
C GLY A 29 8.66 -1.25 -5.15
N TYR A 30 9.60 -0.87 -4.29
CA TYR A 30 10.86 -0.24 -4.72
C TYR A 30 12.09 -1.12 -4.58
N ILE A 31 12.00 -2.25 -3.85
CA ILE A 31 13.12 -3.18 -3.69
C ILE A 31 12.77 -4.52 -4.30
N VAL A 32 11.72 -5.19 -3.80
CA VAL A 32 11.44 -6.59 -4.18
C VAL A 32 11.00 -6.69 -5.64
N ALA A 33 10.02 -5.91 -6.08
CA ALA A 33 9.54 -5.99 -7.46
C ALA A 33 10.65 -5.70 -8.49
N PRO A 34 11.44 -4.61 -8.40
CA PRO A 34 12.57 -4.37 -9.30
C PRO A 34 13.62 -5.50 -9.25
N THR A 35 13.92 -6.03 -8.07
CA THR A 35 14.88 -7.13 -7.91
C THR A 35 14.41 -8.39 -8.64
N LEU A 36 13.12 -8.74 -8.55
CA LEU A 36 12.56 -9.88 -9.26
C LEU A 36 12.70 -9.76 -10.77
N PHE A 37 12.38 -8.58 -11.33
CA PHE A 37 12.52 -8.33 -12.77
C PHE A 37 13.98 -8.19 -13.24
N ALA A 38 14.91 -7.86 -12.34
CA ALA A 38 16.33 -7.80 -12.67
C ALA A 38 17.02 -9.18 -12.59
N MET A 39 16.57 -10.06 -11.69
CA MET A 39 17.25 -11.33 -11.41
C MET A 39 16.67 -12.53 -12.15
N LEU A 40 15.37 -12.52 -12.49
CA LEU A 40 14.73 -13.64 -13.16
C LEU A 40 14.73 -13.43 -14.68
N GLU A 41 15.32 -14.39 -15.40
CA GLU A 41 15.28 -14.41 -16.88
C GLU A 41 13.84 -14.56 -17.40
N ASP A 42 13.00 -15.30 -16.67
CA ASP A 42 11.59 -15.43 -16.95
C ASP A 42 10.78 -14.26 -16.36
N HIS A 43 10.52 -13.25 -17.20
CA HIS A 43 9.69 -12.09 -16.85
C HIS A 43 8.24 -12.46 -16.52
N HIS A 44 7.71 -13.56 -17.06
CA HIS A 44 6.37 -14.03 -16.73
C HIS A 44 6.33 -14.56 -15.28
N LEU A 45 7.35 -15.34 -14.89
CA LEU A 45 7.51 -15.79 -13.50
C LEU A 45 7.70 -14.60 -12.54
N ALA A 46 8.55 -13.63 -12.88
CA ALA A 46 8.74 -12.41 -12.10
C ALA A 46 7.42 -11.65 -11.88
N GLY A 47 6.63 -11.47 -12.95
CA GLY A 47 5.33 -10.83 -12.90
C GLY A 47 4.28 -11.58 -12.10
N THR A 48 4.39 -12.91 -12.00
CA THR A 48 3.52 -13.77 -11.18
C THR A 48 3.86 -13.64 -9.70
N ILE A 49 5.14 -13.71 -9.34
CA ILE A 49 5.60 -13.54 -7.95
C ILE A 49 5.29 -12.12 -7.47
N ALA A 50 5.62 -11.09 -8.28
CA ALA A 50 5.29 -9.71 -7.97
C ALA A 50 3.78 -9.52 -7.73
N GLY A 51 2.93 -10.10 -8.58
CA GLY A 51 1.47 -10.05 -8.41
C GLY A 51 1.00 -10.64 -7.07
N ARG A 52 1.59 -11.75 -6.61
CA ARG A 52 1.28 -12.34 -5.30
C ARG A 52 1.73 -11.47 -4.12
N LEU A 53 2.89 -10.82 -4.25
CA LEU A 53 3.39 -9.89 -3.23
C LEU A 53 2.52 -8.64 -3.14
N PHE A 54 2.11 -8.07 -4.28
CA PHE A 54 1.17 -6.95 -4.29
C PHE A 54 -0.22 -7.34 -3.80
N HIS A 55 -0.68 -8.58 -4.03
CA HIS A 55 -1.89 -9.11 -3.40
C HIS A 55 -1.77 -9.10 -1.88
N ALA A 56 -0.68 -9.66 -1.34
CA ALA A 56 -0.44 -9.66 0.10
C ALA A 56 -0.36 -8.22 0.66
N GLU A 57 0.37 -7.33 -0.02
CA GLU A 57 0.48 -5.92 0.37
C GLU A 57 -0.88 -5.21 0.37
N ALA A 58 -1.73 -5.44 -0.63
CA ALA A 58 -3.05 -4.82 -0.68
C ALA A 58 -3.95 -5.25 0.49
N TRP A 59 -3.87 -6.51 0.91
CA TRP A 59 -4.60 -6.98 2.09
C TRP A 59 -4.01 -6.47 3.40
N ILE A 60 -2.68 -6.38 3.51
CA ILE A 60 -2.00 -5.74 4.65
C ILE A 60 -2.43 -4.27 4.74
N GLY A 61 -2.39 -3.54 3.63
CA GLY A 61 -2.79 -2.13 3.55
C GLY A 61 -4.27 -1.92 3.87
N LEU A 62 -5.15 -2.80 3.39
CA LEU A 62 -6.58 -2.76 3.72
C LEU A 62 -6.82 -2.94 5.23
N ALA A 63 -6.19 -3.94 5.84
CA ALA A 63 -6.32 -4.21 7.26
C ALA A 63 -5.69 -3.09 8.11
N ALA A 64 -4.45 -2.71 7.81
CA ALA A 64 -3.74 -1.65 8.52
C ALA A 64 -4.44 -0.29 8.37
N GLY A 65 -4.89 0.06 7.16
CA GLY A 65 -5.62 1.30 6.89
C GLY A 65 -6.94 1.39 7.65
N CYS A 66 -7.73 0.31 7.70
CA CYS A 66 -8.94 0.27 8.52
C CYS A 66 -8.64 0.49 10.00
N LEU A 67 -7.64 -0.21 10.55
CA LEU A 67 -7.25 -0.04 11.96
C LEU A 67 -6.71 1.37 12.24
N LEU A 68 -5.90 1.93 11.35
CA LEU A 68 -5.39 3.30 11.45
C LEU A 68 -6.51 4.34 11.41
N LEU A 69 -7.55 4.14 10.59
CA LEU A 69 -8.72 5.04 10.57
C LEU A 69 -9.51 4.98 11.87
N VAL A 70 -9.74 3.78 12.41
CA VAL A 70 -10.44 3.60 13.69
C VAL A 70 -9.66 4.28 14.81
N THR A 71 -8.35 4.00 14.91
CA THR A 71 -7.48 4.56 15.96
C THR A 71 -7.35 6.09 15.82
N ALA A 72 -7.11 6.62 14.62
CA ALA A 72 -7.05 8.08 14.39
C ALA A 72 -8.39 8.77 14.71
N THR A 73 -9.52 8.14 14.39
CA THR A 73 -10.85 8.69 14.72
C THR A 73 -11.08 8.71 16.22
N GLY A 74 -10.66 7.66 16.95
CA GLY A 74 -10.69 7.62 18.41
C GLY A 74 -9.86 8.76 19.03
N LEU A 75 -8.63 8.95 18.55
CA LEU A 75 -7.72 10.00 19.03
C LEU A 75 -8.27 11.41 18.77
N VAL A 76 -8.86 11.66 17.59
CA VAL A 76 -9.50 12.94 17.27
C VAL A 76 -10.71 13.20 18.18
N ARG A 77 -11.55 12.18 18.42
CA ARG A 77 -12.70 12.30 19.34
C ARG A 77 -12.28 12.51 20.79
N GLY A 78 -11.13 11.97 21.18
CA GLY A 78 -10.49 12.18 22.48
C GLY A 78 -9.73 13.52 22.63
N GLY A 79 -9.87 14.45 21.68
CA GLY A 79 -9.28 15.80 21.78
C GLY A 79 -7.89 15.96 21.17
N GLN A 80 -7.27 14.90 20.64
CA GLN A 80 -5.93 14.98 20.03
C GLN A 80 -6.01 15.49 18.58
N ALA A 81 -6.19 16.80 18.41
CA ALA A 81 -6.41 17.45 17.11
C ALA A 81 -5.30 17.17 16.07
N GLY A 82 -4.07 16.86 16.50
CA GLY A 82 -2.95 16.49 15.63
C GLY A 82 -3.22 15.27 14.73
N TYR A 83 -4.14 14.38 15.13
CA TYR A 83 -4.53 13.22 14.33
C TYR A 83 -5.55 13.51 13.23
N ARG A 84 -6.09 14.73 13.14
CA ARG A 84 -7.07 15.09 12.12
C ARG A 84 -6.48 15.00 10.71
N LEU A 85 -5.27 15.53 10.52
CA LEU A 85 -4.55 15.45 9.24
C LEU A 85 -4.13 14.00 8.95
N LEU A 86 -3.57 13.30 9.93
CA LEU A 86 -3.14 11.91 9.81
C LEU A 86 -4.30 11.00 9.34
N ARG A 87 -5.51 11.20 9.87
CA ARG A 87 -6.71 10.46 9.44
C ARG A 87 -7.03 10.65 7.95
N TRP A 88 -6.89 11.87 7.43
CA TRP A 88 -7.12 12.14 6.01
C TRP A 88 -6.02 11.57 5.12
N LEU A 89 -4.76 11.57 5.58
CA LEU A 89 -3.66 10.90 4.88
C LEU A 89 -3.91 9.40 4.78
N VAL A 90 -4.26 8.75 5.90
CA VAL A 90 -4.60 7.31 5.93
C VAL A 90 -5.79 7.01 5.01
N LEU A 91 -6.82 7.87 5.00
CA LEU A 91 -7.95 7.69 4.08
C LEU A 91 -7.50 7.76 2.61
N GLY A 92 -6.65 8.74 2.27
CA GLY A 92 -6.09 8.87 0.93
C GLY A 92 -5.28 7.65 0.51
N MET A 93 -4.43 7.14 1.40
CA MET A 93 -3.67 5.90 1.17
C MET A 93 -4.61 4.70 0.94
N LEU A 94 -5.63 4.55 1.79
CA LEU A 94 -6.59 3.44 1.67
C LEU A 94 -7.37 3.50 0.34
N LEU A 95 -7.75 4.70 -0.10
CA LEU A 95 -8.37 4.89 -1.41
C LEU A 95 -7.42 4.52 -2.55
N CYS A 96 -6.11 4.80 -2.41
CA CYS A 96 -5.12 4.36 -3.40
C CYS A 96 -5.04 2.83 -3.48
N VAL A 97 -5.06 2.11 -2.35
CA VAL A 97 -5.11 0.63 -2.35
C VAL A 97 -6.38 0.12 -3.01
N LEU A 98 -7.53 0.67 -2.64
CA LEU A 98 -8.83 0.22 -3.16
C LEU A 98 -8.93 0.44 -4.68
N ILE A 99 -8.49 1.60 -5.18
CA ILE A 99 -8.55 1.89 -6.61
C ILE A 99 -7.42 1.18 -7.35
N GLY A 100 -6.18 1.36 -6.89
CA GLY A 100 -4.96 0.90 -7.55
C GLY A 100 -4.83 -0.62 -7.60
N TYR A 101 -5.24 -1.32 -6.55
CA TYR A 101 -5.24 -2.78 -6.52
C TYR A 101 -6.63 -3.35 -6.79
N PHE A 102 -7.60 -3.16 -5.88
CA PHE A 102 -8.89 -3.85 -6.00
C PHE A 102 -9.72 -3.40 -7.22
N GLY A 103 -9.55 -2.15 -7.66
CA GLY A 103 -10.18 -1.59 -8.85
C GLY A 103 -9.49 -2.02 -10.15
N LEU A 104 -8.17 -1.89 -10.25
CA LEU A 104 -7.43 -2.09 -11.51
C LEU A 104 -6.91 -3.51 -11.72
N GLN A 105 -6.58 -4.24 -10.66
CA GLN A 105 -6.00 -5.59 -10.74
C GLN A 105 -6.88 -6.60 -11.49
N PRO A 106 -8.23 -6.64 -11.31
CA PRO A 106 -9.08 -7.58 -12.05
C PRO A 106 -8.97 -7.42 -13.57
N PHE A 107 -8.86 -6.17 -14.05
CA PHE A 107 -8.70 -5.89 -15.47
C PHE A 107 -7.32 -6.36 -15.98
N MET A 108 -6.25 -6.08 -15.24
CA MET A 108 -4.91 -6.57 -15.58
C MET A 108 -4.84 -8.10 -15.59
N ALA A 109 -5.48 -8.77 -14.63
CA ALA A 109 -5.56 -10.22 -14.57
C ALA A 109 -6.32 -10.79 -15.78
N SER A 110 -7.43 -10.19 -16.18
CA SER A 110 -8.19 -10.62 -17.36
C SER A 110 -7.38 -10.55 -18.66
N LEU A 111 -6.50 -9.54 -18.80
CA LEU A 111 -5.62 -9.42 -19.98
C LEU A 111 -4.49 -10.45 -19.97
N ARG A 112 -3.99 -10.82 -18.77
CA ARG A 112 -3.02 -11.90 -18.63
C ARG A 112 -3.64 -13.24 -19.00
N GLU A 113 -4.83 -13.55 -18.50
CA GLU A 113 -5.56 -14.79 -18.81
C GLU A 113 -5.83 -14.91 -20.33
N GLN A 114 -6.24 -13.83 -20.99
CA GLN A 114 -6.42 -13.80 -22.44
C GLN A 114 -5.12 -14.01 -23.22
N ALA A 115 -3.98 -13.51 -22.72
CA ALA A 115 -2.67 -13.75 -23.32
C ALA A 115 -2.22 -15.21 -23.12
N GLU A 116 -2.42 -15.76 -21.93
CA GLU A 116 -2.12 -17.16 -21.59
C GLU A 116 -2.93 -18.13 -22.46
N ALA A 117 -4.18 -17.82 -22.77
CA ALA A 117 -5.02 -18.59 -23.70
C ALA A 117 -4.44 -18.64 -25.14
N LEU A 118 -3.60 -17.68 -25.51
CA LEU A 118 -2.86 -17.65 -26.77
C LEU A 118 -1.48 -18.34 -26.66
N GLY A 119 -1.10 -18.84 -25.49
CA GLY A 119 0.19 -19.47 -25.22
C GLY A 119 1.37 -18.50 -25.19
N VAL A 120 1.13 -17.20 -25.00
CA VAL A 120 2.16 -16.15 -25.00
C VAL A 120 2.08 -15.28 -23.75
N ALA A 121 3.19 -14.64 -23.38
CA ALA A 121 3.19 -13.67 -22.30
C ALA A 121 2.38 -12.41 -22.68
N VAL A 122 1.79 -11.73 -21.70
CA VAL A 122 1.04 -10.48 -21.95
C VAL A 122 1.88 -9.40 -22.62
N GLY A 123 3.20 -9.43 -22.43
CA GLY A 123 4.15 -8.52 -23.07
C GLY A 123 4.34 -8.73 -24.57
N ASP A 124 4.04 -9.94 -25.06
CA ASP A 124 4.20 -10.36 -26.47
C ASP A 124 2.85 -10.57 -27.16
N SER A 125 1.75 -10.33 -26.45
CA SER A 125 0.39 -10.46 -26.97
C SER A 125 -0.15 -9.12 -27.52
N PRO A 126 -1.27 -9.16 -28.27
CA PRO A 126 -1.98 -7.94 -28.68
C PRO A 126 -2.44 -7.06 -27.50
N TYR A 127 -2.52 -7.61 -26.29
CA TYR A 127 -2.99 -6.92 -25.08
C TYR A 127 -1.90 -6.10 -24.38
N ARG A 128 -0.64 -6.16 -24.84
CA ARG A 128 0.52 -5.48 -24.25
C ARG A 128 0.26 -4.00 -23.95
N ALA A 129 -0.30 -3.25 -24.91
CA ALA A 129 -0.51 -1.81 -24.77
C ALA A 129 -1.54 -1.48 -23.68
N GLN A 130 -2.66 -2.21 -23.66
CA GLN A 130 -3.71 -2.03 -22.66
C GLN A 130 -3.25 -2.44 -21.26
N PHE A 131 -2.52 -3.56 -21.17
CA PHE A 131 -1.89 -3.99 -19.93
C PHE A 131 -0.90 -2.94 -19.41
N GLY A 132 -0.02 -2.42 -20.29
CA GLY A 132 0.94 -1.37 -19.95
C GLY A 132 0.29 -0.08 -19.45
N MET A 133 -0.83 0.33 -20.05
CA MET A 133 -1.62 1.48 -19.60
C MET A 133 -2.19 1.26 -18.19
N LEU A 134 -2.88 0.13 -17.97
CA LEU A 134 -3.44 -0.19 -16.64
C LEU A 134 -2.35 -0.33 -15.58
N HIS A 135 -1.23 -0.96 -15.93
CA HIS A 135 -0.07 -1.07 -15.06
C HIS A 135 0.46 0.33 -14.70
N GLY A 136 0.67 1.20 -15.69
CA GLY A 136 1.12 2.58 -15.44
C GLY A 136 0.17 3.37 -14.54
N VAL A 137 -1.14 3.27 -14.74
CA VAL A 137 -2.14 3.91 -13.86
C VAL A 137 -2.04 3.36 -12.43
N SER A 138 -1.94 2.03 -12.27
CA SER A 138 -1.75 1.42 -10.95
C SER A 138 -0.45 1.86 -10.27
N SER A 139 0.64 2.04 -11.04
CA SER A 139 1.92 2.56 -10.54
C SER A 139 1.81 4.00 -10.05
N VAL A 140 0.98 4.84 -10.69
CA VAL A 140 0.72 6.20 -10.20
C VAL A 140 -0.01 6.18 -8.87
N PHE A 141 -1.04 5.33 -8.70
CA PHE A 141 -1.70 5.16 -7.40
C PHE A 141 -0.72 4.68 -6.34
N TYR A 142 0.13 3.71 -6.67
CA TYR A 142 1.16 3.20 -5.77
C TYR A 142 2.19 4.26 -5.36
N LEU A 143 2.61 5.11 -6.31
CA LEU A 143 3.52 6.22 -6.04
C LEU A 143 2.87 7.26 -5.13
N VAL A 144 1.63 7.65 -5.42
CA VAL A 144 0.89 8.61 -4.59
C VAL A 144 0.70 8.05 -3.18
N GLU A 145 0.31 6.78 -3.04
CA GLU A 145 0.23 6.10 -1.75
C GLU A 145 1.57 6.14 -0.99
N SER A 146 2.66 5.85 -1.69
CA SER A 146 4.01 5.85 -1.11
C SER A 146 4.43 7.22 -0.59
N LEU A 147 4.09 8.29 -1.33
CA LEU A 147 4.35 9.68 -0.91
C LEU A 147 3.47 10.07 0.28
N LEU A 148 2.20 9.67 0.28
CA LEU A 148 1.30 9.89 1.42
C LEU A 148 1.80 9.16 2.67
N GLY A 149 2.28 7.91 2.53
CA GLY A 149 2.91 7.15 3.61
C GLY A 149 4.15 7.84 4.16
N LEU A 150 4.97 8.45 3.30
CA LEU A 150 6.15 9.20 3.74
C LEU A 150 5.75 10.41 4.58
N VAL A 151 4.75 11.16 4.11
CA VAL A 151 4.19 12.31 4.85
C VAL A 151 3.55 11.84 6.16
N LEU A 152 2.88 10.69 6.18
CA LEU A 152 2.28 10.10 7.39
C LEU A 152 3.35 9.82 8.45
N ILE A 153 4.42 9.12 8.09
CA ILE A 153 5.53 8.79 8.99
C ILE A 153 6.26 10.06 9.49
N TRP A 154 6.47 11.03 8.60
CA TRP A 154 7.06 12.31 8.98
C TRP A 154 6.21 13.06 10.02
N LYS A 155 4.89 13.16 9.78
CA LYS A 155 3.98 13.91 10.64
C LYS A 155 3.68 13.21 11.96
N VAL A 156 3.54 11.88 11.97
CA VAL A 156 3.26 11.14 13.21
C VAL A 156 4.41 11.22 14.20
N SER A 157 5.65 11.39 13.72
CA SER A 157 6.83 11.64 14.56
C SER A 157 6.76 13.00 15.26
N GLY A 158 6.19 14.02 14.61
CA GLY A 158 6.02 15.36 15.15
C GLY A 158 4.85 15.53 16.14
N VAL A 159 3.86 14.64 16.12
CA VAL A 159 2.75 14.64 17.10
C VAL A 159 3.21 14.20 18.51
N ARG A 160 4.42 13.62 18.63
CA ARG A 160 4.92 12.97 19.84
C ARG A 160 5.77 13.87 20.77
N GLN A 161 5.65 15.20 20.71
CA GLN A 161 6.47 16.10 21.54
C GLN A 161 5.56 17.10 22.28
N PRO A 162 5.30 16.86 23.56
CA PRO A 162 5.91 17.73 24.57
C PRO A 162 6.92 16.93 25.40
N VAL A 163 8.15 17.44 25.46
CA VAL A 163 9.13 17.05 26.47
C VAL A 163 8.68 17.60 27.82
#